data_AF-A0A1V6F2E4-F1
#
_entry.id   AF-A0A1V6F2E4-F1
#
_cell.length_a   1.000
_cell.length_b   1.000
_cell.length_c   1.000
_cell.angle_alpha   90.00
_cell.angle_beta   90.00
_cell.angle_gamma   90.00
#
_symmetry.space_group_name_H-M   'P 1'
#
loop_
_entity.id
_entity.type
_entity.pdbx_description
1 polymer ?
#
loop_
_entity_poly.entity_id
_entity_poly.type
_entity_poly.pdbx_seq_one_letter_code
_entity_poly.pdbx_strand_id
1 'polypeptide(L)'
;MQYDVDNIITIHWIKKCVLASEYLISKHAEDERKNDNLSLSDIESVLLNGDTIEHYSDTGRGPSCLVCGTVNHKPIHVVCGKNKHSWLIIITVYRPAWPKWNAPNRKEPVMEPYGDCIYCGGEVIERVQRVDYRLHGQLYILEGVPAGVCQQCGELFFTAEVARRMESVVVEATGPVETLPIPVIAVK
;
A
#
# COMPACT_ATOMS: atom_id res chain seq x y z
N MET A 1 18.85 11.78 29.62
CA MET A 1 18.39 11.11 28.38
C MET A 1 16.95 11.51 28.17
N GLN A 2 16.64 12.12 27.03
CA GLN A 2 15.29 12.56 26.68
C GLN A 2 14.77 11.63 25.58
N TYR A 3 13.66 10.95 25.83
CA TYR A 3 13.07 10.02 24.86
C TYR A 3 12.20 10.82 23.89
N ASP A 4 12.64 10.95 22.64
CA ASP A 4 11.85 11.58 21.56
C ASP A 4 10.52 10.85 21.38
N VAL A 5 9.42 11.58 21.57
CA VAL A 5 8.05 11.05 21.45
C VAL A 5 7.52 11.11 20.01
N ASP A 6 8.08 12.00 19.19
CA ASP A 6 7.53 12.41 17.88
C ASP A 6 7.79 11.40 16.74
N ASN A 7 8.17 10.16 17.08
CA ASN A 7 8.50 9.10 16.13
C ASN A 7 7.78 7.79 16.45
N ILE A 8 6.49 7.90 16.76
CA ILE A 8 5.55 6.79 16.83
C ILE A 8 4.43 7.10 15.83
N ILE A 9 4.16 6.16 14.92
CA ILE A 9 2.96 6.20 14.11
C ILE A 9 1.77 6.02 15.05
N THR A 10 1.08 7.12 15.34
CA THR A 10 -0.14 7.08 16.15
C THR A 10 -1.33 6.76 15.26
N ILE A 11 -2.31 6.02 15.79
CA ILE A 11 -3.58 5.79 15.07
C ILE A 11 -4.27 7.13 14.73
N HIS A 12 -4.09 8.19 15.52
CA HIS A 12 -4.61 9.52 15.18
C HIS A 12 -3.96 10.12 13.92
N TRP A 13 -2.63 9.98 13.75
CA TRP A 13 -1.95 10.41 12.53
C TRP A 13 -2.37 9.57 11.30
N ILE A 14 -2.50 8.24 11.45
CA ILE A 14 -3.05 7.36 10.41
C ILE A 14 -4.43 7.87 9.97
N LYS A 15 -5.35 8.10 10.92
CA LYS A 15 -6.70 8.61 10.64
C LYS A 15 -6.66 9.94 9.93
N LYS A 16 -5.77 10.88 10.30
CA LYS A 16 -5.59 12.15 9.59
C LYS A 16 -5.17 11.92 8.13
N CYS A 17 -4.14 11.11 7.88
CA CYS A 17 -3.64 10.87 6.53
C CYS A 17 -4.67 10.18 5.64
N VAL A 18 -5.45 9.23 6.17
CA VAL A 18 -6.56 8.60 5.42
C VAL A 18 -7.66 9.61 5.10
N LEU A 19 -8.13 10.39 6.08
CA LEU A 19 -9.15 11.43 5.85
C LEU A 19 -8.69 12.52 4.86
N ALA A 20 -7.40 12.84 4.83
CA ALA A 20 -6.81 13.78 3.88
C ALA A 20 -6.43 13.16 2.53
N SER A 21 -6.51 11.83 2.38
CA SER A 21 -5.94 11.06 1.25
C SER A 21 -4.42 11.25 1.05
N GLU A 22 -3.70 11.65 2.09
CA GLU A 22 -2.24 11.80 2.16
C GLU A 22 -1.57 10.43 2.35
N TYR A 23 -1.88 9.46 1.48
CA TYR A 23 -1.33 8.11 1.54
C TYR A 23 -0.96 7.51 0.17
N LEU A 24 -0.06 6.52 0.20
CA LEU A 24 0.36 5.68 -0.91
C LEU A 24 -0.03 4.22 -0.64
N ILE A 25 -0.11 3.40 -1.69
CA ILE A 25 -0.23 1.94 -1.62
C ILE A 25 0.86 1.30 -2.51
N SER A 26 1.56 0.29 -2.01
CA SER A 26 2.55 -0.47 -2.80
C SER A 26 1.85 -1.38 -3.82
N LYS A 27 2.56 -1.79 -4.88
CA LYS A 27 2.03 -2.77 -5.84
C LYS A 27 1.75 -4.11 -5.15
N HIS A 28 2.60 -4.52 -4.22
CA HIS A 28 2.35 -5.71 -3.41
C HIS A 28 1.05 -5.60 -2.59
N ALA A 29 0.81 -4.50 -1.88
CA ALA A 29 -0.45 -4.29 -1.15
C ALA A 29 -1.68 -4.25 -2.08
N GLU A 30 -1.52 -3.65 -3.26
CA GLU A 30 -2.55 -3.61 -4.31
C GLU A 30 -2.85 -5.01 -4.87
N ASP A 31 -1.85 -5.88 -5.04
CA ASP A 31 -2.04 -7.27 -5.46
C ASP A 31 -2.70 -8.13 -4.36
N GLU A 32 -2.21 -8.05 -3.11
CA GLU A 32 -2.75 -8.88 -2.01
C GLU A 32 -4.19 -8.51 -1.64
N ARG A 33 -4.54 -7.21 -1.61
CA ARG A 33 -5.93 -6.80 -1.36
C ARG A 33 -6.88 -7.40 -2.40
N LYS A 34 -6.44 -7.52 -3.65
CA LYS A 34 -7.25 -8.09 -4.75
C LYS A 34 -7.39 -9.60 -4.63
N ASN A 35 -6.33 -10.30 -4.22
CA ASN A 35 -6.39 -11.72 -3.91
C ASN A 35 -7.45 -12.00 -2.81
N ASP A 36 -7.46 -11.19 -1.74
CA ASP A 36 -8.40 -11.31 -0.61
C ASP A 36 -9.79 -10.67 -0.85
N ASN A 37 -10.04 -10.15 -2.05
CA ASN A 37 -11.24 -9.39 -2.45
C ASN A 37 -11.58 -8.27 -1.44
N LEU A 38 -10.62 -7.35 -1.27
CA LEU A 38 -10.69 -6.14 -0.45
C LEU A 38 -10.68 -4.90 -1.36
N SER A 39 -11.75 -4.12 -1.26
CA SER A 39 -11.84 -2.78 -1.83
C SER A 39 -10.94 -1.81 -1.05
N LEU A 40 -10.62 -0.66 -1.64
CA LEU A 40 -9.82 0.34 -0.94
C LEU A 40 -10.56 0.91 0.29
N SER A 41 -11.90 1.00 0.24
CA SER A 41 -12.71 1.48 1.36
C SER A 41 -12.80 0.48 2.52
N ASP A 42 -12.60 -0.83 2.28
CA ASP A 42 -12.38 -1.80 3.37
C ASP A 42 -11.10 -1.46 4.14
N ILE A 43 -10.03 -1.06 3.44
CA ILE A 43 -8.73 -0.69 4.02
C ILE A 43 -8.83 0.65 4.74
N GLU A 44 -9.43 1.67 4.10
CA GLU A 44 -9.69 2.96 4.74
C GLU A 44 -10.54 2.77 6.01
N SER A 45 -11.56 1.92 5.99
CA SER A 45 -12.38 1.60 7.17
C SER A 45 -11.56 0.94 8.30
N VAL A 46 -10.65 0.01 7.98
CA VAL A 46 -9.74 -0.60 8.99
C VAL A 46 -8.80 0.45 9.59
N LEU A 47 -8.21 1.31 8.77
CA LEU A 47 -7.32 2.38 9.24
C LEU A 47 -8.07 3.48 10.03
N LEU A 48 -9.37 3.68 9.73
CA LEU A 48 -10.23 4.65 10.42
C LEU A 48 -10.86 4.13 11.71
N ASN A 49 -11.13 2.83 11.83
CA ASN A 49 -11.93 2.26 12.92
C ASN A 49 -11.22 1.16 13.73
N GLY A 50 -10.13 0.58 13.21
CA GLY A 50 -9.34 -0.46 13.87
C GLY A 50 -8.32 0.07 14.86
N ASP A 51 -7.61 -0.88 15.49
CA ASP A 51 -6.60 -0.66 16.52
C ASP A 51 -5.20 -1.00 15.99
N THR A 52 -4.19 -0.22 16.38
CA THR A 52 -2.78 -0.59 16.12
C THR A 52 -2.35 -1.65 17.14
N ILE A 53 -2.07 -2.87 16.67
CA ILE A 53 -1.72 -4.00 17.56
C ILE A 53 -0.23 -4.37 17.54
N GLU A 54 0.51 -3.96 16.51
CA GLU A 54 1.98 -4.05 16.46
C GLU A 54 2.58 -2.74 15.95
N HIS A 55 3.74 -2.34 16.48
CA HIS A 55 4.53 -1.23 15.95
C HIS A 55 5.90 -1.75 15.52
N TYR A 56 6.21 -1.57 14.24
CA TYR A 56 7.51 -1.82 13.66
C TYR A 56 8.30 -0.52 13.58
N SER A 57 9.61 -0.65 13.67
CA SER A 57 10.49 0.50 13.69
C SER A 57 11.03 0.85 12.32
N ASP A 58 11.48 2.09 12.19
CA ASP A 58 12.36 2.47 11.10
C ASP A 58 13.64 1.64 11.15
N THR A 59 13.96 0.98 10.04
CA THR A 59 15.19 0.20 9.81
C THR A 59 16.04 0.80 8.69
N GLY A 60 15.90 2.12 8.46
CA GLY A 60 16.39 2.82 7.26
C GLY A 60 15.35 2.84 6.13
N ARG A 61 14.06 2.78 6.47
CA ARG A 61 12.92 2.65 5.54
C ARG A 61 11.65 3.42 5.98
N GLY A 62 11.72 4.12 7.11
CA GLY A 62 10.58 4.70 7.81
C GLY A 62 9.90 3.70 8.77
N PRO A 63 9.27 4.16 9.86
CA PRO A 63 8.58 3.29 10.81
C PRO A 63 7.32 2.68 10.20
N SER A 64 6.82 1.60 10.80
CA SER A 64 5.55 1.00 10.40
C SER A 64 4.77 0.41 11.56
N CYS A 65 3.58 -0.11 11.29
CA CYS A 65 2.71 -0.70 12.28
C CYS A 65 1.72 -1.64 11.61
N LEU A 66 1.11 -2.50 12.39
CA LEU A 66 0.00 -3.34 11.96
C LEU A 66 -1.27 -2.82 12.63
N VAL A 67 -2.20 -2.33 11.81
CA VAL A 67 -3.57 -2.02 12.21
C VAL A 67 -4.43 -3.25 11.96
N CYS A 68 -5.10 -3.72 13.01
CA CYS A 68 -6.09 -4.78 12.92
C CYS A 68 -7.49 -4.17 12.98
N GLY A 69 -8.35 -4.57 12.04
CA GLY A 69 -9.75 -4.17 12.02
C GLY A 69 -10.63 -5.27 11.48
N THR A 70 -11.95 -5.06 11.54
CA THR A 70 -12.93 -6.05 11.10
C THR A 70 -13.89 -5.41 10.10
N VAL A 71 -14.06 -6.02 8.93
CA VAL A 71 -15.07 -5.61 7.94
C VAL A 71 -15.88 -6.83 7.53
N ASN A 72 -17.21 -6.70 7.50
CA ASN A 72 -18.15 -7.78 7.24
C ASN A 72 -17.89 -9.03 8.12
N HIS A 73 -17.63 -8.79 9.41
CA HIS A 73 -17.26 -9.78 10.45
C HIS A 73 -15.98 -10.60 10.18
N LYS A 74 -15.17 -10.22 9.19
CA LYS A 74 -13.88 -10.86 8.89
C LYS A 74 -12.72 -9.94 9.28
N PRO A 75 -11.66 -10.45 9.95
CA PRO A 75 -10.50 -9.64 10.26
C PRO A 75 -9.73 -9.26 8.98
N ILE A 76 -9.05 -8.12 9.07
CA ILE A 76 -8.11 -7.60 8.07
C ILE A 76 -6.92 -7.02 8.86
N HIS A 77 -5.71 -7.40 8.46
CA HIS A 77 -4.47 -6.80 8.92
C HIS A 77 -3.94 -5.87 7.84
N VAL A 78 -3.75 -4.60 8.18
CA VAL A 78 -3.11 -3.61 7.31
C VAL A 78 -1.76 -3.26 7.92
N VAL A 79 -0.68 -3.63 7.26
CA VAL A 79 0.67 -3.16 7.61
C VAL A 79 0.87 -1.83 6.90
N CYS A 80 0.90 -0.75 7.66
CA CYS A 80 1.11 0.59 7.13
C CYS A 80 2.26 1.30 7.84
N GLY A 81 3.01 2.10 7.09
CA GLY A 81 4.16 2.84 7.57
C GLY A 81 4.12 4.30 7.22
N LYS A 82 5.12 5.01 7.72
CA LYS A 82 5.41 6.39 7.37
C LYS A 82 6.72 6.35 6.62
N ASN A 83 6.75 6.78 5.37
CA ASN A 83 8.02 6.82 4.62
C ASN A 83 8.91 7.98 5.12
N LYS A 84 10.14 8.06 4.57
CA LYS A 84 11.08 9.17 4.82
C LYS A 84 10.53 10.58 4.52
N HIS A 85 9.30 10.66 4.01
CA HIS A 85 8.65 11.86 3.53
C HIS A 85 7.35 12.23 4.28
N SER A 86 6.99 11.51 5.35
CA SER A 86 5.72 11.71 6.09
C SER A 86 4.43 11.40 5.35
N TRP A 87 4.49 10.66 4.24
CA TRP A 87 3.30 10.03 3.66
C TRP A 87 3.04 8.69 4.36
N LEU A 88 1.76 8.38 4.60
CA LEU A 88 1.33 7.05 5.01
C LEU A 88 1.50 6.10 3.82
N ILE A 89 2.23 4.99 3.96
CA ILE A 89 2.30 3.91 2.95
C ILE A 89 1.54 2.70 3.48
N ILE A 90 0.58 2.20 2.71
CA ILE A 90 0.03 0.85 2.88
C ILE A 90 1.03 -0.12 2.24
N ILE A 91 1.73 -0.90 3.07
CA ILE A 91 2.89 -1.73 2.69
C ILE A 91 2.44 -3.14 2.27
N THR A 92 1.51 -3.71 3.03
CA THR A 92 0.78 -4.93 2.65
C THR A 92 -0.53 -4.99 3.44
N VAL A 93 -1.50 -5.71 2.92
CA VAL A 93 -2.80 -5.94 3.55
C VAL A 93 -3.25 -7.35 3.25
N TYR A 94 -3.73 -8.05 4.27
CA TYR A 94 -4.11 -9.46 4.16
C TYR A 94 -5.16 -9.82 5.21
N ARG A 95 -5.91 -10.89 4.96
CA ARG A 95 -6.77 -11.55 5.95
C ARG A 95 -5.91 -12.53 6.76
N PRO A 96 -5.77 -12.35 8.08
CA PRO A 96 -4.83 -13.16 8.86
C PRO A 96 -5.25 -14.64 8.93
N ALA A 97 -4.40 -15.51 8.39
CA ALA A 97 -4.31 -16.89 8.83
C ALA A 97 -3.66 -16.96 10.24
N TRP A 98 -3.82 -18.09 10.93
CA TRP A 98 -3.33 -18.24 12.32
C TRP A 98 -1.79 -18.08 12.44
N PRO A 99 -1.26 -17.50 13.55
CA PRO A 99 -0.22 -16.45 13.44
C PRO A 99 1.21 -16.85 13.84
N LYS A 100 2.18 -15.95 13.56
CA LYS A 100 3.57 -15.89 14.10
C LYS A 100 4.03 -14.42 14.29
N TRP A 101 5.12 -14.18 15.05
CA TRP A 101 5.46 -12.89 15.70
C TRP A 101 6.97 -12.55 15.75
N ASN A 102 7.33 -11.24 15.91
CA ASN A 102 8.51 -10.62 16.63
C ASN A 102 9.07 -9.29 16.01
N ALA A 103 9.69 -8.36 16.78
CA ALA A 103 10.20 -7.00 16.39
C ALA A 103 11.50 -6.55 17.16
N PRO A 104 12.35 -5.53 16.76
CA PRO A 104 12.29 -4.10 17.25
C PRO A 104 13.12 -2.94 16.51
N ASN A 105 12.95 -1.63 16.92
CA ASN A 105 13.74 -0.32 16.79
C ASN A 105 14.66 0.09 15.56
N ARG A 106 14.90 1.36 15.07
CA ARG A 106 14.38 2.80 15.04
C ARG A 106 15.39 3.71 14.20
N LYS A 107 15.24 4.98 13.67
CA LYS A 107 14.32 6.19 13.71
C LYS A 107 14.56 7.14 12.44
N GLU A 108 13.64 8.08 12.10
CA GLU A 108 13.63 9.01 10.91
C GLU A 108 14.39 10.40 11.03
N PRO A 109 14.47 11.23 9.94
CA PRO A 109 13.50 12.34 9.71
C PRO A 109 13.08 12.61 8.21
N VAL A 110 12.52 13.79 7.94
CA VAL A 110 11.49 14.10 6.89
C VAL A 110 11.91 15.28 5.97
N MET A 111 11.24 15.69 4.85
CA MET A 111 9.88 15.46 4.31
C MET A 111 9.83 15.70 2.76
N GLU A 112 9.06 14.94 1.95
CA GLU A 112 8.94 15.10 0.45
C GLU A 112 7.75 14.23 -0.13
N PRO A 113 7.78 13.48 -1.28
CA PRO A 113 6.72 12.52 -1.69
C PRO A 113 7.08 11.01 -1.57
N TYR A 114 7.56 10.30 -2.62
CA TYR A 114 7.60 8.80 -2.68
C TYR A 114 8.58 8.10 -1.71
N GLY A 115 9.81 8.59 -1.57
CA GLY A 115 10.77 8.10 -0.57
C GLY A 115 11.84 7.16 -1.12
N ASP A 116 12.31 6.25 -0.26
CA ASP A 116 13.13 5.10 -0.64
C ASP A 116 12.30 3.83 -0.53
N CYS A 117 12.58 2.84 -1.38
CA CYS A 117 11.74 1.67 -1.53
C CYS A 117 11.76 0.81 -0.26
N ILE A 118 10.58 0.56 0.32
CA ILE A 118 10.43 -0.20 1.56
C ILE A 118 10.82 -1.69 1.44
N TYR A 119 11.14 -2.19 0.23
CA TYR A 119 11.61 -3.56 -0.01
C TYR A 119 13.14 -3.68 -0.19
N CYS A 120 13.81 -2.71 -0.84
CA CYS A 120 15.26 -2.77 -1.08
C CYS A 120 16.08 -1.58 -0.51
N GLY A 121 15.46 -0.46 -0.17
CA GLY A 121 16.13 0.79 0.23
C GLY A 121 16.60 1.67 -0.94
N GLY A 122 16.24 1.32 -2.18
CA GLY A 122 16.59 2.07 -3.39
C GLY A 122 15.62 3.22 -3.70
N GLU A 123 16.16 4.31 -4.23
CA GLU A 123 15.42 5.51 -4.63
C GLU A 123 14.16 5.22 -5.47
N VAL A 124 13.06 5.92 -5.18
CA VAL A 124 11.78 5.82 -5.88
C VAL A 124 11.46 7.17 -6.54
N ILE A 125 11.39 7.18 -7.87
CA ILE A 125 11.11 8.40 -8.66
C ILE A 125 9.79 8.27 -9.41
N GLU A 126 9.07 9.37 -9.61
CA GLU A 126 7.80 9.35 -10.35
C GLU A 126 8.03 9.08 -11.84
N ARG A 127 7.21 8.18 -12.41
CA ARG A 127 7.14 7.89 -13.84
C ARG A 127 5.69 7.61 -14.23
N VAL A 128 5.36 7.85 -15.51
CA VAL A 128 4.10 7.38 -16.11
C VAL A 128 4.39 6.05 -16.82
N GLN A 129 3.58 5.02 -16.57
CA GLN A 129 3.79 3.69 -17.14
C GLN A 129 2.49 2.90 -17.37
N ARG A 130 2.65 1.67 -17.89
CA ARG A 130 1.59 0.66 -17.95
C ARG A 130 1.56 -0.14 -16.64
N VAL A 131 0.39 -0.63 -16.23
CA VAL A 131 0.21 -1.42 -15.00
C VAL A 131 -0.71 -2.61 -15.27
N ASP A 132 -0.21 -3.80 -14.97
CA ASP A 132 -1.00 -5.04 -14.94
C ASP A 132 -1.94 -5.01 -13.72
N TYR A 133 -3.22 -4.74 -13.98
CA TYR A 133 -4.23 -4.52 -12.95
C TYR A 133 -5.24 -5.66 -12.98
N ARG A 134 -5.34 -6.44 -11.90
CA ARG A 134 -6.40 -7.45 -11.76
C ARG A 134 -7.64 -6.86 -11.07
N LEU A 135 -8.83 -7.36 -11.40
CA LEU A 135 -10.05 -7.13 -10.63
C LEU A 135 -10.97 -8.35 -10.76
N HIS A 136 -11.49 -8.87 -9.64
CA HIS A 136 -12.34 -10.07 -9.58
C HIS A 136 -11.83 -11.27 -10.41
N GLY A 137 -10.51 -11.47 -10.44
CA GLY A 137 -9.84 -12.54 -11.19
C GLY A 137 -9.54 -12.23 -12.66
N GLN A 138 -10.19 -11.24 -13.26
CA GLN A 138 -9.89 -10.77 -14.61
C GLN A 138 -8.63 -9.88 -14.62
N LEU A 139 -7.82 -9.98 -15.68
CA LEU A 139 -6.66 -9.12 -15.91
C LEU A 139 -7.00 -8.00 -16.90
N TYR A 140 -6.56 -6.79 -16.56
CA TYR A 140 -6.61 -5.58 -17.35
C TYR A 140 -5.19 -4.99 -17.45
N ILE A 141 -4.89 -4.24 -18.50
CA ILE A 141 -3.66 -3.47 -18.62
C ILE A 141 -4.07 -2.00 -18.64
N LEU A 142 -3.70 -1.26 -17.61
CA LEU A 142 -3.96 0.17 -17.51
C LEU A 142 -2.77 0.94 -18.07
N GLU A 143 -3.05 1.99 -18.84
CA GLU A 143 -2.03 2.83 -19.47
C GLU A 143 -2.07 4.26 -18.92
N GLY A 144 -0.94 4.97 -19.00
CA GLY A 144 -0.86 6.35 -18.53
C GLY A 144 -0.94 6.50 -17.01
N VAL A 145 -0.62 5.45 -16.24
CA VAL A 145 -0.68 5.45 -14.78
C VAL A 145 0.55 6.15 -14.19
N PRO A 146 0.41 7.23 -13.40
CA PRO A 146 1.52 7.82 -12.64
C PRO A 146 1.86 6.94 -11.43
N ALA A 147 3.13 6.64 -11.22
CA ALA A 147 3.59 5.84 -10.09
C ALA A 147 5.02 6.23 -9.68
N GLY A 148 5.33 6.13 -8.40
CA GLY A 148 6.71 6.07 -7.93
C GLY A 148 7.31 4.70 -8.29
N VAL A 149 8.43 4.68 -9.01
CA VAL A 149 9.09 3.46 -9.48
C VAL A 149 10.46 3.33 -8.83
N CYS A 150 10.69 2.26 -8.08
CA CYS A 150 12.01 2.00 -7.49
C CYS A 150 13.06 1.71 -8.58
N GLN A 151 14.12 2.50 -8.62
CA GLN A 151 15.17 2.39 -9.66
C GLN A 151 16.08 1.16 -9.51
N GLN A 152 15.96 0.40 -8.41
CA GLN A 152 16.75 -0.82 -8.16
C GLN A 152 15.96 -2.12 -8.35
N CYS A 153 14.72 -2.19 -7.86
CA CYS A 153 13.91 -3.42 -7.86
C CYS A 153 12.63 -3.36 -8.71
N GLY A 154 12.27 -2.19 -9.24
CA GLY A 154 11.07 -2.03 -10.08
C GLY A 154 9.73 -2.02 -9.34
N GLU A 155 9.71 -2.11 -8.00
CA GLU A 155 8.46 -1.98 -7.22
C GLU A 155 7.79 -0.61 -7.48
N LEU A 156 6.46 -0.65 -7.56
CA LEU A 156 5.61 0.51 -7.85
C LEU A 156 4.90 1.00 -6.59
N PHE A 157 4.74 2.31 -6.47
CA PHE A 157 4.04 2.98 -5.38
C PHE A 157 3.03 3.96 -5.98
N PHE A 158 1.74 3.75 -5.69
CA PHE A 158 0.64 4.57 -6.21
C PHE A 158 0.11 5.49 -5.12
N THR A 159 -0.26 6.73 -5.45
CA THR A 159 -1.00 7.60 -4.50
C THR A 159 -2.43 7.09 -4.30
N ALA A 160 -3.08 7.48 -3.20
CA ALA A 160 -4.50 7.21 -2.95
C ALA A 160 -5.42 7.64 -4.11
N GLU A 161 -5.11 8.77 -4.74
CA GLU A 161 -5.82 9.27 -5.92
C GLU A 161 -5.65 8.32 -7.12
N VAL A 162 -4.41 7.93 -7.44
CA VAL A 162 -4.14 7.00 -8.55
C VAL A 162 -4.77 5.63 -8.27
N ALA A 163 -4.67 5.10 -7.06
CA ALA A 163 -5.25 3.82 -6.69
C ALA A 163 -6.78 3.79 -6.88
N ARG A 164 -7.49 4.83 -6.40
CA ARG A 164 -8.94 4.97 -6.64
C ARG A 164 -9.27 5.13 -8.11
N ARG A 165 -8.49 5.93 -8.84
CA ARG A 165 -8.69 6.14 -10.28
C ARG A 165 -8.49 4.85 -11.09
N MET A 166 -7.52 4.01 -10.73
CA MET A 166 -7.34 2.71 -11.37
C MET A 166 -8.55 1.78 -11.14
N GLU A 167 -9.12 1.78 -9.93
CA GLU A 167 -10.31 0.97 -9.61
C GLU A 167 -11.57 1.49 -10.35
N SER A 168 -11.87 2.79 -10.24
CA SER A 168 -12.97 3.44 -10.96
C SER A 168 -12.91 3.22 -12.47
N VAL A 169 -11.75 3.41 -13.10
CA VAL A 169 -11.60 3.24 -14.56
C VAL A 169 -11.92 1.81 -15.01
N VAL A 170 -11.64 0.78 -14.20
CA VAL A 170 -11.99 -0.61 -14.53
C VAL A 170 -13.47 -0.90 -14.30
N VAL A 171 -14.08 -0.31 -13.26
CA VAL A 171 -15.50 -0.50 -12.91
C VAL A 171 -16.43 0.27 -13.87
N GLU A 172 -16.01 1.45 -14.34
CA GLU A 172 -16.82 2.36 -15.16
C GLU A 172 -16.61 2.18 -16.67
N ALA A 173 -15.61 1.39 -17.09
CA ALA A 173 -15.31 1.17 -18.51
C ALA A 173 -16.44 0.43 -19.26
N THR A 174 -16.96 1.06 -20.32
CA THR A 174 -17.89 0.44 -21.26
C THR A 174 -17.22 -0.56 -22.23
N GLY A 175 -15.89 -0.64 -22.21
CA GLY A 175 -15.07 -1.56 -22.98
C GLY A 175 -13.59 -1.15 -22.96
N PRO A 176 -12.65 -2.03 -23.33
CA PRO A 176 -11.24 -1.68 -23.46
C PRO A 176 -10.97 -0.85 -24.72
N VAL A 177 -9.95 0.02 -24.67
CA VAL A 177 -9.48 0.78 -25.85
C VAL A 177 -8.77 -0.14 -26.85
N GLU A 178 -7.99 -1.10 -26.35
CA GLU A 178 -7.35 -2.17 -27.11
C GLU A 178 -7.39 -3.47 -26.29
N THR A 179 -7.51 -4.62 -26.96
CA THR A 179 -7.45 -5.94 -26.31
C THR A 179 -6.20 -6.69 -26.76
N LEU A 180 -5.24 -6.88 -25.86
CA LEU A 180 -4.04 -7.67 -26.12
C LEU A 180 -4.28 -9.18 -25.87
N PRO A 181 -4.03 -10.08 -26.84
CA PRO A 181 -4.17 -11.51 -26.64
C PRO A 181 -2.97 -12.07 -25.85
N ILE A 182 -3.20 -12.46 -24.59
CA ILE A 182 -2.16 -13.01 -23.71
C ILE A 182 -2.13 -14.55 -23.84
N PRO A 183 -1.05 -15.16 -24.37
CA PRO A 183 -0.95 -16.61 -24.47
C PRO A 183 -0.66 -17.25 -23.10
N VAL A 184 -1.49 -18.20 -22.69
CA VAL A 184 -1.27 -18.98 -21.45
C VAL A 184 -0.53 -20.28 -21.79
N ILE A 185 0.68 -20.44 -21.27
CA ILE A 185 1.50 -21.64 -21.44
C ILE A 185 1.50 -22.44 -20.14
N ALA A 186 1.01 -23.68 -20.19
CA ALA A 186 1.06 -24.59 -19.05
C ALA A 186 2.47 -25.18 -18.87
N VAL A 187 3.07 -24.97 -17.70
CA VAL A 187 4.23 -25.74 -17.24
C VAL A 187 3.74 -27.10 -16.76
N LYS A 188 4.45 -28.17 -17.12
CA LYS A 188 4.19 -29.56 -16.73
C LYS A 188 5.33 -30.10 -15.88
#